data_AF-A0A1Q7FY21-F1
#
_entry.id   AF-A0A1Q7FY21-F1
#
_cell.length_a   1.000
_cell.length_b   1.000
_cell.length_c   1.000
_cell.angle_alpha   90.00
_cell.angle_beta   90.00
_cell.angle_gamma   90.00
#
_symmetry.space_group_name_H-M   'P 1'
#
loop_
_entity.id
_entity.type
_entity.pdbx_description
1 polymer ?
#
loop_
_entity_poly.entity_id
_entity_poly.type
_entity_poly.pdbx_seq_one_letter_code
_entity_poly.pdbx_strand_id
1 'polypeptide(L)'
;MANVSLTVSGNQITADFLMARSTASCGPAVAGSSALGNLVINGQTITVTGDPNQTVTLPNGSAIINEQVPSVVGTSGELTVNALHVATHDAITGQQLADVLLSTVDAKIDCQPGSPPNDSFTSGGGWIPAPTTGRGTFGVHAGTQQGGGHLVYEDHNANFSVQSTSITNFMGGCTSQIEGDGNSSAGAAHFRVTVQDNGEPGSGDTFKIEVTDPTQTTVFYVTPVPVTLGGGNIQAHNLPCGP
;
A
#
# COMPACT_ATOMS: atom_id res chain seq x y z
N MET A 1 -3.22 0.42 5.26
CA MET A 1 -3.89 0.26 6.57
C MET A 1 -5.07 1.22 6.65
N ALA A 2 -6.22 0.77 7.17
CA ALA A 2 -7.35 1.66 7.46
C ALA A 2 -7.12 2.47 8.75
N ASN A 3 -8.19 3.04 9.31
CA ASN A 3 -8.19 3.93 10.47
C ASN A 3 -7.21 3.48 11.56
N VAL A 4 -6.33 4.38 11.97
CA VAL A 4 -5.38 4.24 13.06
C VAL A 4 -5.89 5.05 14.25
N SER A 5 -5.85 4.44 15.42
CA SER A 5 -6.04 5.11 16.71
C SER A 5 -5.12 4.45 17.72
N LEU A 6 -4.03 5.13 18.08
CA LEU A 6 -3.00 4.64 18.98
C LEU A 6 -2.62 5.70 20.01
N THR A 7 -2.25 5.27 21.20
CA THR A 7 -1.60 6.13 22.21
C THR A 7 -0.18 5.64 22.46
N VAL A 8 0.82 6.48 22.20
CA VAL A 8 2.25 6.16 22.38
C VAL A 8 2.86 7.10 23.41
N SER A 9 3.25 6.57 24.57
CA SER A 9 3.87 7.33 25.66
C SER A 9 3.12 8.63 26.01
N GLY A 10 1.78 8.58 26.02
CA GLY A 10 0.89 9.71 26.30
C GLY A 10 0.49 10.55 25.07
N ASN A 11 1.06 10.30 23.88
CA ASN A 11 0.66 10.97 22.65
C ASN A 11 -0.47 10.21 21.97
N GLN A 12 -1.61 10.86 21.77
CA GLN A 12 -2.71 10.29 20.99
C GLN A 12 -2.50 10.58 19.51
N ILE A 13 -2.55 9.53 18.69
CA ILE A 13 -2.32 9.60 17.25
C ILE A 13 -3.49 8.90 16.56
N THR A 14 -4.18 9.64 15.70
CA THR A 14 -5.24 9.10 14.86
C THR A 14 -5.02 9.48 13.41
N ALA A 15 -5.38 8.59 12.50
CA ALA A 15 -5.41 8.88 11.07
C ALA A 15 -6.43 7.97 10.40
N ASP A 16 -7.02 8.44 9.32
CA ASP A 16 -8.06 7.73 8.60
C ASP A 16 -7.51 6.60 7.72
N PHE A 17 -6.27 6.77 7.26
CA PHE A 17 -5.62 5.90 6.31
C PHE A 17 -4.11 6.10 6.39
N LEU A 18 -3.34 5.02 6.33
CA LEU A 18 -1.89 5.06 6.15
C LEU A 18 -1.47 4.06 5.07
N MET A 19 -0.54 4.50 4.24
CA MET A 19 0.17 3.68 3.27
C MET A 19 1.58 4.23 3.11
N ALA A 20 2.55 3.34 2.98
CA ALA A 20 3.86 3.63 2.41
C ALA A 20 4.03 2.88 1.09
N ARG A 21 4.91 3.42 0.25
CA ARG A 21 5.36 2.82 -1.01
C ARG A 21 6.87 2.99 -1.12
N SER A 22 7.53 1.93 -1.55
CA SER A 22 8.95 1.93 -1.90
C SER A 22 9.14 1.28 -3.27
N THR A 23 10.08 1.78 -4.06
CA THR A 23 10.45 1.24 -5.38
C THR A 23 11.95 1.30 -5.58
N ALA A 24 12.50 0.34 -6.33
CA ALA A 24 13.90 0.27 -6.69
C ALA A 24 14.03 -0.18 -8.17
N SER A 25 14.99 0.40 -8.91
CA SER A 25 15.15 0.18 -10.36
C SER A 25 16.63 0.18 -10.79
N CYS A 26 16.91 -0.41 -11.96
CA CYS A 26 18.28 -0.56 -12.46
C CYS A 26 18.91 0.75 -12.97
N GLY A 27 20.21 0.94 -12.70
CA GLY A 27 20.86 2.26 -12.67
C GLY A 27 20.75 2.85 -11.27
N PRO A 28 21.17 2.07 -10.26
CA PRO A 28 20.44 1.81 -9.03
C PRO A 28 19.80 3.09 -8.47
N ALA A 29 18.49 3.16 -8.63
CA ALA A 29 17.67 4.29 -8.22
C ALA A 29 16.52 3.79 -7.36
N VAL A 30 16.19 4.56 -6.33
CA VAL A 30 15.10 4.26 -5.40
C VAL A 30 14.16 5.46 -5.31
N ALA A 31 12.88 5.18 -5.14
CA ALA A 31 11.86 6.21 -4.93
C ALA A 31 10.79 5.71 -3.96
N GLY A 32 10.37 6.60 -3.07
CA GLY A 32 9.38 6.29 -2.04
C GLY A 32 8.34 7.38 -1.89
N SER A 33 7.21 7.02 -1.32
CA SER A 33 6.16 7.97 -0.93
C SER A 33 5.28 7.37 0.16
N SER A 34 4.50 8.21 0.82
CA SER A 34 3.46 7.77 1.73
C SER A 34 2.18 8.60 1.54
N ALA A 35 1.06 8.00 1.92
CA ALA A 35 -0.24 8.66 1.93
C ALA A 35 -0.88 8.48 3.30
N LEU A 36 -1.17 9.60 3.97
CA LEU A 36 -1.80 9.63 5.27
C LEU A 36 -3.06 10.51 5.21
N GLY A 37 -4.22 9.92 5.47
CA GLY A 37 -5.49 10.64 5.51
C GLY A 37 -5.78 11.18 6.91
N ASN A 38 -6.19 12.45 7.02
CA ASN A 38 -6.69 13.07 8.25
C ASN A 38 -5.83 12.80 9.51
N LEU A 39 -4.50 12.94 9.40
CA LEU A 39 -3.60 12.75 10.53
C LEU A 39 -3.85 13.80 11.63
N VAL A 40 -4.11 13.33 12.85
CA VAL A 40 -4.28 14.15 14.05
C VAL A 40 -3.34 13.62 15.14
N ILE A 41 -2.58 14.53 15.75
CA ILE A 41 -1.67 14.23 16.86
C ILE A 41 -2.04 15.14 18.03
N ASN A 42 -2.34 14.56 19.18
CA ASN A 42 -2.72 15.27 20.41
C ASN A 42 -3.85 16.31 20.18
N GLY A 43 -4.83 15.95 19.35
CA GLY A 43 -5.96 16.81 19.01
C GLY A 43 -5.67 17.89 17.95
N GLN A 44 -4.44 17.98 17.44
CA GLN A 44 -4.08 18.90 16.36
C GLN A 44 -4.01 18.18 15.01
N THR A 45 -4.72 18.70 14.02
CA THR A 45 -4.60 18.23 12.63
C THR A 45 -3.23 18.59 12.08
N ILE A 46 -2.55 17.58 11.53
CA ILE A 46 -1.24 17.75 10.88
C ILE A 46 -1.45 17.82 9.38
N THR A 47 -0.88 18.85 8.76
CA THR A 47 -0.81 18.93 7.29
C THR A 47 0.31 18.03 6.80
N VAL A 48 -0.02 17.01 6.01
CA VAL A 48 0.95 16.09 5.39
C VAL A 48 1.41 16.72 4.08
N THR A 49 2.70 17.09 3.99
CA THR A 49 3.23 17.82 2.81
C THR A 49 3.54 16.90 1.63
N GLY A 50 3.79 15.62 1.90
CA GLY A 50 4.27 14.65 0.93
C GLY A 50 5.79 14.65 0.77
N ASP A 51 6.50 15.61 1.37
CA ASP A 51 7.96 15.62 1.38
C ASP A 51 8.52 14.44 2.19
N PRO A 52 9.69 13.89 1.83
CA PRO A 52 10.33 12.85 2.61
C PRO A 52 10.78 13.40 3.98
N ASN A 53 10.62 12.58 5.02
CA ASN A 53 11.10 12.83 6.38
C ASN A 53 10.49 14.08 7.06
N GLN A 54 9.22 14.39 6.81
CA GLN A 54 8.52 15.48 7.48
C GLN A 54 8.44 15.20 8.99
N THR A 55 8.99 16.10 9.81
CA THR A 55 9.03 15.90 11.27
C THR A 55 7.98 16.75 12.00
N VAL A 56 7.28 16.12 12.95
CA VAL A 56 6.38 16.76 13.92
C VAL A 56 6.93 16.55 15.32
N THR A 57 7.14 17.64 16.05
CA THR A 57 7.60 17.59 17.44
C THR A 57 6.49 17.09 18.37
N LEU A 58 6.85 16.18 19.27
CA LEU A 58 6.00 15.72 20.37
C LEU A 58 6.58 16.22 21.71
N PRO A 59 5.76 16.34 22.77
CA PRO A 59 6.23 16.75 24.10
C PRO A 59 7.40 15.91 24.66
N ASN A 60 7.50 14.65 24.24
CA ASN A 60 8.51 13.69 24.68
C ASN A 60 9.14 12.94 23.49
N GLY A 61 9.25 13.56 22.31
CA GLY A 61 9.84 12.90 21.15
C GLY A 61 9.47 13.51 19.81
N SER A 62 9.34 12.67 18.78
CA SER A 62 9.01 13.09 17.42
C SER A 62 8.15 12.05 16.71
N ALA A 63 7.30 12.54 15.81
CA ALA A 63 6.69 11.75 14.76
C ALA A 63 7.31 12.15 13.41
N ILE A 64 7.79 11.19 12.64
CA ILE A 64 8.33 11.37 11.29
C ILE A 64 7.33 10.78 10.31
N ILE A 65 6.87 11.60 9.38
CA ILE A 65 5.91 11.27 8.34
C ILE A 65 6.68 11.08 7.04
N ASN A 66 6.30 10.06 6.25
CA ASN A 66 6.98 9.72 5.00
C ASN A 66 8.49 9.53 5.25
N GLU A 67 8.84 8.77 6.30
CA GLU A 67 10.25 8.51 6.58
C GLU A 67 10.82 7.64 5.47
N GLN A 68 11.88 8.11 4.82
CA GLN A 68 12.55 7.42 3.73
C GLN A 68 14.01 7.23 4.08
N VAL A 69 14.43 5.96 4.15
CA VAL A 69 15.79 5.53 4.50
C VAL A 69 16.41 4.83 3.29
N PRO A 70 17.05 5.56 2.36
CA PRO A 70 17.68 4.97 1.20
C PRO A 70 19.07 4.42 1.52
N SER A 71 19.46 3.35 0.81
CA SER A 71 20.80 2.78 0.79
C SER A 71 21.15 2.34 -0.63
N VAL A 72 22.04 3.09 -1.30
CA VAL A 72 22.50 2.77 -2.66
C VAL A 72 23.99 2.51 -2.63
N VAL A 73 24.40 1.26 -2.91
CA VAL A 73 25.79 0.81 -2.83
C VAL A 73 26.13 -0.08 -4.02
N GLY A 74 27.14 0.31 -4.81
CA GLY A 74 27.59 -0.48 -5.96
C GLY A 74 26.48 -0.65 -7.00
N THR A 75 26.08 -1.90 -7.25
CA THR A 75 24.96 -2.24 -8.13
C THR A 75 23.62 -2.33 -7.40
N SER A 76 23.58 -2.15 -6.08
CA SER A 76 22.38 -2.37 -5.29
C SER A 76 21.73 -1.07 -4.84
N GLY A 77 20.40 -1.05 -4.82
CA GLY A 77 19.59 0.02 -4.25
C GLY A 77 18.55 -0.56 -3.30
N GLU A 78 18.44 0.01 -2.11
CA GLU A 78 17.47 -0.34 -1.09
C GLU A 78 16.79 0.94 -0.59
N LEU A 79 15.50 0.83 -0.29
CA LEU A 79 14.74 1.90 0.33
C LEU A 79 13.71 1.30 1.27
N THR A 80 13.80 1.68 2.54
CA THR A 80 12.73 1.49 3.51
C THR A 80 11.91 2.77 3.59
N VAL A 81 10.59 2.63 3.53
CA VAL A 81 9.64 3.73 3.75
C VAL A 81 8.71 3.39 4.89
N ASN A 82 8.65 4.26 5.90
CA ASN A 82 7.65 4.21 6.95
C ASN A 82 6.65 5.34 6.74
N ALA A 83 5.35 5.01 6.66
CA ALA A 83 4.34 6.06 6.53
C ALA A 83 4.35 6.97 7.76
N LEU A 84 4.46 6.38 8.94
CA LEU A 84 4.60 7.09 10.22
C LEU A 84 5.57 6.34 11.15
N HIS A 85 6.60 7.03 11.62
CA HIS A 85 7.54 6.57 12.65
C HIS A 85 7.43 7.48 13.88
N VAL A 86 7.15 6.91 15.05
CA VAL A 86 6.98 7.64 16.31
C VAL A 86 8.01 7.15 17.31
N ALA A 87 8.95 8.03 17.64
CA ALA A 87 9.98 7.77 18.64
C ALA A 87 9.76 8.70 19.84
N THR A 88 9.68 8.11 21.04
CA THR A 88 9.51 8.85 22.29
C THR A 88 10.61 8.51 23.28
N HIS A 89 10.97 9.50 24.09
CA HIS A 89 12.07 9.45 25.04
C HIS A 89 11.61 10.03 26.39
N ASP A 90 12.23 9.57 27.46
CA ASP A 90 12.07 10.15 28.78
C ASP A 90 12.75 11.52 28.81
N ALA A 91 11.99 12.56 29.15
CA ALA A 91 12.46 13.93 29.06
C ALA A 91 13.60 14.27 30.04
N ILE A 92 13.82 13.45 31.07
CA ILE A 92 14.81 13.68 32.12
C ILE A 92 16.08 12.86 31.82
N THR A 93 15.92 11.58 31.50
CA THR A 93 17.03 10.63 31.33
C THR A 93 17.48 10.48 29.88
N GLY A 94 16.66 10.91 28.92
CA GLY A 94 16.88 10.71 27.48
C GLY A 94 16.67 9.26 27.02
N GLN A 95 16.23 8.36 27.91
CA GLN A 95 16.00 6.95 27.57
C GLN A 95 14.84 6.81 26.59
N GLN A 96 15.01 6.02 25.53
CA GLN A 96 13.90 5.67 24.62
C GLN A 96 12.78 4.94 25.39
N LEU A 97 11.56 5.48 25.29
CA LEU A 97 10.36 4.93 25.91
C LEU A 97 9.56 4.04 24.95
N ALA A 98 9.44 4.47 23.70
CA ALA A 98 8.77 3.71 22.65
C ALA A 98 9.28 4.12 21.28
N ASP A 99 9.25 3.16 20.36
CA ASP A 99 9.56 3.31 18.95
C ASP A 99 8.52 2.50 18.18
N VAL A 100 7.73 3.18 17.35
CA VAL A 100 6.58 2.62 16.65
C VAL A 100 6.67 2.98 15.18
N LEU A 101 6.68 1.96 14.33
CA LEU A 101 6.68 2.08 12.88
C LEU A 101 5.32 1.60 12.36
N LEU A 102 4.66 2.42 11.54
CA LEU A 102 3.37 2.09 10.93
C LEU A 102 3.45 2.16 9.41
N SER A 103 2.93 1.11 8.77
CA SER A 103 2.98 0.92 7.32
C SER A 103 4.42 1.04 6.79
N THR A 104 5.24 0.06 7.11
CA THR A 104 6.63 -0.08 6.64
C THR A 104 6.67 -0.86 5.34
N VAL A 105 7.42 -0.38 4.35
CA VAL A 105 7.63 -1.06 3.07
C VAL A 105 9.08 -0.97 2.66
N ASP A 106 9.64 -2.08 2.21
CA ASP A 106 11.00 -2.18 1.68
C ASP A 106 10.97 -2.42 0.16
N ALA A 107 11.88 -1.78 -0.56
CA ALA A 107 12.24 -2.15 -1.92
C ALA A 107 13.74 -2.37 -2.01
N LYS A 108 14.14 -3.43 -2.73
CA LYS A 108 15.54 -3.80 -2.92
C LYS A 108 15.75 -4.20 -4.38
N ILE A 109 16.85 -3.75 -4.97
CA ILE A 109 17.31 -4.16 -6.30
C ILE A 109 18.81 -4.44 -6.25
N ASP A 110 19.27 -5.43 -7.00
CA ASP A 110 20.68 -5.62 -7.31
C ASP A 110 20.85 -5.74 -8.84
N CYS A 111 21.55 -4.77 -9.41
CA CYS A 111 21.71 -4.59 -10.85
C CYS A 111 22.95 -5.31 -11.39
N GLN A 112 23.35 -6.43 -10.77
CA GLN A 112 24.44 -7.26 -11.28
C GLN A 112 24.22 -7.57 -12.77
N PRO A 113 25.30 -7.65 -13.58
CA PRO A 113 25.20 -7.95 -15.00
C PRO A 113 24.40 -9.23 -15.27
N GLY A 114 23.21 -9.04 -15.85
CA GLY A 114 22.24 -10.05 -16.23
C GLY A 114 21.13 -9.36 -17.01
N SER A 115 20.40 -10.08 -17.86
CA SER A 115 19.24 -9.47 -18.53
C SER A 115 18.25 -9.00 -17.47
N PRO A 116 17.83 -7.71 -17.44
CA PRO A 116 16.79 -7.27 -16.54
C PRO A 116 15.55 -8.16 -16.75
N PRO A 117 14.78 -8.48 -15.70
CA PRO A 117 13.52 -9.18 -15.88
C PRO A 117 12.67 -8.35 -16.84
N ASN A 118 12.33 -8.90 -18.02
CA ASN A 118 11.44 -8.24 -18.98
C ASN A 118 9.98 -8.35 -18.54
N ASP A 119 9.77 -8.58 -17.24
CA ASP A 119 8.48 -8.92 -16.70
C ASP A 119 7.64 -7.66 -16.56
N SER A 120 6.40 -7.78 -17.02
CA SER A 120 5.39 -6.77 -16.74
C SER A 120 4.78 -7.09 -15.40
N PHE A 121 4.60 -6.08 -14.56
CA PHE A 121 3.91 -6.24 -13.28
C PHE A 121 3.15 -4.98 -12.92
N THR A 122 2.11 -5.17 -12.13
CA THR A 122 1.31 -4.11 -11.55
C THR A 122 1.29 -4.28 -10.04
N SER A 123 1.52 -3.18 -9.34
CA SER A 123 1.45 -3.12 -7.89
C SER A 123 0.56 -1.97 -7.46
N GLY A 124 -0.10 -2.10 -6.32
CA GLY A 124 -0.83 -0.99 -5.75
C GLY A 124 -1.38 -1.31 -4.37
N GLY A 125 -1.90 -0.28 -3.75
CA GLY A 125 -2.62 -0.41 -2.50
C GLY A 125 -3.49 0.81 -2.29
N GLY A 126 -4.34 0.76 -1.28
CA GLY A 126 -5.20 1.89 -1.01
C GLY A 126 -6.47 1.50 -0.32
N TRP A 127 -7.43 2.40 -0.43
CA TRP A 127 -8.81 2.14 -0.09
C TRP A 127 -9.75 2.71 -1.14
N ILE A 128 -10.90 2.04 -1.27
CA ILE A 128 -12.03 2.50 -2.07
C ILE A 128 -13.27 2.64 -1.17
N PRO A 129 -14.21 3.53 -1.50
CA PRO A 129 -15.57 3.42 -0.99
C PRO A 129 -16.11 2.01 -1.24
N ALA A 130 -16.55 1.33 -0.18
CA ALA A 130 -17.16 0.01 -0.30
C ALA A 130 -18.54 0.11 -0.98
N PRO A 131 -19.05 -0.95 -1.65
CA PRO A 131 -20.31 -0.94 -2.39
C PRO A 131 -21.55 -0.56 -1.57
N THR A 132 -21.51 -0.76 -0.25
CA THR A 132 -22.62 -0.44 0.66
C THR A 132 -22.35 0.87 1.41
N THR A 133 -21.51 0.80 2.45
CA THR A 133 -21.06 1.92 3.27
C THR A 133 -19.64 1.59 3.75
N GLY A 134 -18.83 2.61 4.06
CA GLY A 134 -17.49 2.40 4.61
C GLY A 134 -16.39 2.25 3.56
N ARG A 135 -15.30 1.58 3.96
CA ARG A 135 -14.06 1.50 3.17
C ARG A 135 -13.65 0.06 2.97
N GLY A 136 -13.30 -0.27 1.73
CA GLY A 136 -12.56 -1.48 1.39
C GLY A 136 -11.08 -1.15 1.22
N THR A 137 -10.20 -1.77 2.00
CA THR A 137 -8.74 -1.66 1.81
C THR A 137 -8.20 -2.78 0.95
N PHE A 138 -7.14 -2.50 0.21
CA PHE A 138 -6.49 -3.51 -0.63
C PHE A 138 -4.98 -3.33 -0.70
N GLY A 139 -4.31 -4.44 -0.99
CA GLY A 139 -2.93 -4.49 -1.46
C GLY A 139 -2.85 -5.50 -2.58
N VAL A 140 -2.22 -5.12 -3.69
CA VAL A 140 -2.14 -5.96 -4.88
C VAL A 140 -0.75 -5.89 -5.49
N HIS A 141 -0.25 -7.06 -5.89
CA HIS A 141 0.95 -7.23 -6.72
C HIS A 141 0.71 -8.41 -7.65
N ALA A 142 0.89 -8.24 -8.96
CA ALA A 142 0.81 -9.33 -9.92
C ALA A 142 1.74 -9.05 -11.10
N GLY A 143 2.38 -10.08 -11.62
CA GLY A 143 3.26 -9.96 -12.79
C GLY A 143 3.32 -11.21 -13.65
N THR A 144 4.06 -11.13 -14.76
CA THR A 144 4.22 -12.22 -15.73
C THR A 144 5.10 -13.37 -15.23
N GLN A 145 5.78 -13.20 -14.10
CA GLN A 145 6.53 -14.27 -13.43
C GLN A 145 5.54 -15.32 -12.91
N GLN A 146 5.71 -16.58 -13.33
CA GLN A 146 4.81 -17.66 -12.91
C GLN A 146 4.75 -17.78 -11.38
N GLY A 147 3.55 -17.62 -10.82
CA GLY A 147 3.31 -17.67 -9.37
C GLY A 147 3.67 -16.40 -8.60
N GLY A 148 4.07 -15.33 -9.28
CA GLY A 148 4.46 -14.06 -8.68
C GLY A 148 3.27 -13.15 -8.41
N GLY A 149 2.88 -13.00 -7.14
CA GLY A 149 1.93 -11.97 -6.73
C GLY A 149 1.18 -12.25 -5.45
N HIS A 150 0.42 -11.25 -5.02
CA HIS A 150 -0.44 -11.31 -3.85
C HIS A 150 -1.61 -10.34 -4.01
N LEU A 151 -2.77 -10.74 -3.53
CA LEU A 151 -3.92 -9.89 -3.30
C LEU A 151 -4.38 -10.06 -1.86
N VAL A 152 -4.62 -8.92 -1.21
CA VAL A 152 -5.43 -8.83 -0.01
C VAL A 152 -6.49 -7.76 -0.22
N TYR A 153 -7.72 -8.06 0.19
CA TYR A 153 -8.83 -7.12 0.22
C TYR A 153 -9.64 -7.31 1.50
N GLU A 154 -10.03 -6.21 2.13
CA GLU A 154 -10.89 -6.22 3.32
C GLU A 154 -11.91 -5.07 3.25
N ASP A 155 -13.20 -5.42 3.24
CA ASP A 155 -14.31 -4.50 3.48
C ASP A 155 -14.68 -4.54 4.96
N HIS A 156 -14.30 -3.48 5.67
CA HIS A 156 -14.47 -3.38 7.11
C HIS A 156 -15.93 -3.27 7.55
N ASN A 157 -16.83 -2.81 6.66
CA ASN A 157 -18.25 -2.64 6.98
C ASN A 157 -19.04 -3.90 6.68
N ALA A 158 -18.72 -4.59 5.58
CA ALA A 158 -19.33 -5.88 5.25
C ALA A 158 -18.73 -7.04 6.07
N ASN A 159 -17.64 -6.81 6.80
CA ASN A 159 -16.82 -7.85 7.43
C ASN A 159 -16.42 -8.93 6.42
N PHE A 160 -16.10 -8.49 5.20
CA PHE A 160 -15.69 -9.35 4.10
C PHE A 160 -14.19 -9.21 3.88
N SER A 161 -13.50 -10.33 3.72
CA SER A 161 -12.09 -10.32 3.36
C SER A 161 -11.79 -11.41 2.33
N VAL A 162 -10.76 -11.19 1.52
CA VAL A 162 -10.16 -12.21 0.67
C VAL A 162 -8.65 -12.04 0.63
N GLN A 163 -7.93 -13.16 0.74
CA GLN A 163 -6.49 -13.21 0.59
C GLN A 163 -6.13 -14.30 -0.43
N SER A 164 -5.32 -13.94 -1.41
CA SER A 164 -4.88 -14.86 -2.47
C SER A 164 -3.97 -15.94 -1.92
N THR A 165 -4.15 -17.18 -2.39
CA THR A 165 -3.16 -18.26 -2.30
C THR A 165 -2.32 -18.37 -3.56
N SER A 166 -2.85 -17.94 -4.71
CA SER A 166 -2.17 -17.98 -6.01
C SER A 166 -2.70 -16.89 -6.94
N ILE A 167 -1.82 -16.35 -7.78
CA ILE A 167 -2.21 -15.61 -8.98
C ILE A 167 -2.19 -16.58 -10.15
N THR A 168 -3.31 -16.73 -10.84
CA THR A 168 -3.48 -17.69 -11.94
C THR A 168 -3.43 -17.03 -13.32
N ASN A 169 -3.80 -15.76 -13.41
CA ASN A 169 -3.71 -14.99 -14.65
C ASN A 169 -3.30 -13.54 -14.37
N PHE A 170 -2.47 -12.99 -15.26
CA PHE A 170 -2.10 -11.58 -15.27
C PHE A 170 -2.06 -11.06 -16.70
N MET A 171 -2.89 -10.07 -16.98
CA MET A 171 -2.86 -9.29 -18.22
C MET A 171 -2.47 -7.87 -17.86
N GLY A 172 -1.18 -7.54 -18.08
CA GLY A 172 -0.61 -6.24 -17.75
C GLY A 172 -0.93 -5.15 -18.77
N GLY A 173 -1.14 -3.94 -18.27
CA GLY A 173 -1.38 -2.72 -19.04
C GLY A 173 -1.57 -1.54 -18.09
N CYS A 174 -1.85 -0.33 -18.60
CA CYS A 174 -2.34 0.74 -17.72
C CYS A 174 -3.66 0.34 -17.06
N THR A 175 -4.48 -0.45 -17.76
CA THR A 175 -5.49 -1.30 -17.13
C THR A 175 -4.93 -2.71 -17.01
N SER A 176 -4.74 -3.20 -15.78
CA SER A 176 -4.34 -4.58 -15.53
C SER A 176 -5.50 -5.42 -15.04
N GLN A 177 -5.59 -6.64 -15.56
CA GLN A 177 -6.50 -7.68 -15.05
C GLN A 177 -5.70 -8.76 -14.35
N ILE A 178 -6.15 -9.13 -13.16
CA ILE A 178 -5.48 -10.07 -12.27
C ILE A 178 -6.52 -11.09 -11.84
N GLU A 179 -6.23 -12.37 -12.02
CA GLU A 179 -7.07 -13.45 -11.54
C GLU A 179 -6.28 -14.36 -10.61
N GLY A 180 -6.96 -14.98 -9.67
CA GLY A 180 -6.34 -15.90 -8.75
C GLY A 180 -7.32 -16.63 -7.89
N ASP A 181 -6.78 -17.52 -7.07
CA ASP A 181 -7.53 -18.27 -6.08
C ASP A 181 -7.08 -17.84 -4.68
N GLY A 182 -7.96 -18.02 -3.70
CA GLY A 182 -7.69 -17.60 -2.34
C GLY A 182 -8.69 -18.09 -1.32
N ASN A 183 -8.57 -17.56 -0.11
CA ASN A 183 -9.52 -17.79 0.96
C ASN A 183 -10.23 -16.47 1.26
N SER A 184 -11.55 -16.52 1.31
CA SER A 184 -12.39 -15.40 1.74
C SER A 184 -13.07 -15.71 3.07
N SER A 185 -13.62 -14.68 3.72
CA SER A 185 -14.46 -14.88 4.90
C SER A 185 -15.74 -15.69 4.62
N ALA A 186 -16.12 -15.87 3.34
CA ALA A 186 -17.23 -16.72 2.90
C ALA A 186 -16.79 -18.15 2.51
N GLY A 187 -15.48 -18.46 2.51
CA GLY A 187 -14.92 -19.75 2.11
C GLY A 187 -13.84 -19.64 1.03
N ALA A 188 -13.40 -20.79 0.50
CA ALA A 188 -12.48 -20.83 -0.64
C ALA A 188 -13.05 -20.04 -1.82
N ALA A 189 -12.22 -19.27 -2.51
CA ALA A 189 -12.67 -18.28 -3.47
C ALA A 189 -11.80 -18.22 -4.73
N HIS A 190 -12.43 -17.82 -5.83
CA HIS A 190 -11.77 -17.32 -7.01
C HIS A 190 -11.99 -15.80 -7.08
N PHE A 191 -11.01 -15.02 -7.53
CA PHE A 191 -11.15 -13.58 -7.65
C PHE A 191 -10.70 -13.07 -9.01
N ARG A 192 -11.34 -11.98 -9.44
CA ARG A 192 -10.93 -11.14 -10.57
C ARG A 192 -10.78 -9.71 -10.07
N VAL A 193 -9.61 -9.15 -10.25
CA VAL A 193 -9.30 -7.76 -9.94
C VAL A 193 -8.97 -7.01 -11.23
N THR A 194 -9.56 -5.84 -11.38
CA THR A 194 -9.18 -4.87 -12.42
C THR A 194 -8.64 -3.64 -11.73
N VAL A 195 -7.42 -3.26 -12.07
CA VAL A 195 -6.79 -2.04 -11.59
C VAL A 195 -6.42 -1.15 -12.77
N GLN A 196 -6.63 0.14 -12.62
CA GLN A 196 -6.25 1.15 -13.60
C GLN A 196 -5.26 2.11 -12.95
N ASP A 197 -4.09 2.20 -13.56
CA ASP A 197 -3.13 3.29 -13.37
C ASP A 197 -3.49 4.44 -14.32
N ASN A 198 -3.87 5.59 -13.77
CA ASN A 198 -4.20 6.82 -14.50
C ASN A 198 -3.08 7.87 -14.36
N GLY A 199 -1.85 7.42 -14.10
CA GLY A 199 -0.67 8.25 -13.97
C GLY A 199 -0.56 8.94 -12.60
N GLU A 200 0.60 9.55 -12.36
CA GLU A 200 0.92 10.16 -11.08
C GLU A 200 0.48 11.63 -10.99
N PRO A 201 -0.06 12.07 -9.83
CA PRO A 201 -0.27 11.30 -8.60
C PRO A 201 -1.50 10.37 -8.69
N GLY A 202 -1.37 9.13 -8.18
CA GLY A 202 -2.36 8.03 -8.27
C GLY A 202 -3.74 8.25 -7.63
N SER A 203 -4.08 9.49 -7.28
CA SER A 203 -5.42 9.93 -6.91
C SER A 203 -6.49 9.67 -7.99
N GLY A 204 -6.09 9.51 -9.25
CA GLY A 204 -6.96 9.16 -10.36
C GLY A 204 -7.18 7.66 -10.55
N ASP A 205 -6.40 6.82 -9.88
CA ASP A 205 -6.39 5.37 -10.11
C ASP A 205 -7.72 4.74 -9.72
N THR A 206 -8.02 3.57 -10.30
CA THR A 206 -9.26 2.85 -10.00
C THR A 206 -9.03 1.39 -9.67
N PHE A 207 -9.88 0.85 -8.81
CA PHE A 207 -9.87 -0.54 -8.40
C PHE A 207 -11.26 -1.15 -8.53
N LYS A 208 -11.32 -2.37 -9.04
CA LYS A 208 -12.52 -3.22 -9.07
C LYS A 208 -12.14 -4.62 -8.62
N ILE A 209 -12.98 -5.24 -7.79
CA ILE A 209 -12.86 -6.64 -7.39
C ILE A 209 -14.18 -7.38 -7.56
N GLU A 210 -14.09 -8.62 -8.02
CA GLU A 210 -15.14 -9.61 -8.02
C GLU A 210 -14.59 -10.88 -7.37
N VAL A 211 -15.33 -11.44 -6.41
CA VAL A 211 -14.97 -12.65 -5.67
C VAL A 211 -16.13 -13.62 -5.76
N THR A 212 -15.83 -14.84 -6.21
CA THR A 212 -16.78 -15.92 -6.36
C THR A 212 -16.32 -17.16 -5.60
N ASP A 213 -17.17 -18.17 -5.55
CA ASP A 213 -16.74 -19.53 -5.23
C ASP A 213 -15.76 -20.07 -6.31
N PRO A 214 -15.03 -21.16 -6.06
CA PRO A 214 -14.05 -21.70 -7.01
C PRO A 214 -14.66 -22.18 -8.33
N THR A 215 -15.97 -22.50 -8.35
CA THR A 215 -16.67 -22.87 -9.59
C THR A 215 -17.13 -21.66 -10.40
N GLN A 216 -16.92 -20.43 -9.88
CA GLN A 216 -17.34 -19.17 -10.48
C GLN A 216 -18.85 -19.10 -10.75
N THR A 217 -19.67 -19.77 -9.93
CA THR A 217 -21.13 -19.80 -10.07
C THR A 217 -21.83 -18.90 -9.07
N THR A 218 -21.23 -18.73 -7.88
CA THR A 218 -21.80 -17.95 -6.78
C THR A 218 -20.90 -16.76 -6.51
N VAL A 219 -21.44 -15.55 -6.59
CA VAL A 219 -20.73 -14.32 -6.23
C VAL A 219 -20.78 -14.13 -4.72
N PHE A 220 -19.62 -14.04 -4.09
CA PHE A 220 -19.48 -13.70 -2.67
C PHE A 220 -19.40 -12.19 -2.45
N TYR A 221 -18.70 -11.49 -3.34
CA TYR A 221 -18.48 -10.05 -3.23
C TYR A 221 -18.19 -9.42 -4.59
N VAL A 222 -18.67 -8.20 -4.82
CA VAL A 222 -18.36 -7.46 -6.05
C VAL A 222 -18.45 -5.96 -5.85
N THR A 223 -17.48 -5.24 -6.42
CA THR A 223 -17.63 -3.81 -6.75
C THR A 223 -18.17 -3.72 -8.18
N PRO A 224 -19.41 -3.23 -8.39
CA PRO A 224 -20.10 -3.38 -9.69
C PRO A 224 -19.42 -2.62 -10.83
N VAL A 225 -18.71 -1.54 -10.52
CA VAL A 225 -17.93 -0.72 -11.47
C VAL A 225 -16.55 -0.43 -10.87
N PRO A 226 -15.53 -0.09 -11.69
CA PRO A 226 -14.29 0.46 -11.17
C PRO A 226 -14.55 1.69 -10.30
N VAL A 227 -13.92 1.73 -9.13
CA VAL A 227 -14.08 2.81 -8.16
C VAL A 227 -12.75 3.55 -8.02
N THR A 228 -12.79 4.87 -8.10
CA THR A 228 -11.62 5.72 -7.85
C THR A 228 -11.11 5.52 -6.43
N LEU A 229 -9.79 5.48 -6.26
CA LEU A 229 -9.18 5.36 -4.94
C LEU A 229 -9.56 6.56 -4.06
N GLY A 230 -10.07 6.28 -2.86
CA GLY A 230 -10.25 7.32 -1.84
C GLY A 230 -8.92 7.71 -1.20
N GLY A 231 -7.89 6.89 -1.37
CA GLY A 231 -6.51 7.14 -1.01
C GLY A 231 -5.65 5.94 -1.39
N GLY A 232 -4.42 6.20 -1.83
CA GLY A 232 -3.50 5.18 -2.29
C GLY A 232 -3.00 5.46 -3.71
N ASN A 233 -2.52 4.41 -4.38
CA ASN A 233 -1.85 4.48 -5.68
C ASN A 233 -1.73 3.07 -6.29
N ILE A 234 -1.87 2.98 -7.61
CA ILE A 234 -1.67 1.81 -8.46
C ILE A 234 -0.63 2.16 -9.53
N GLN A 235 0.20 1.18 -9.88
CA GLN A 235 1.33 1.39 -10.77
C GLN A 235 1.48 0.23 -11.72
N ALA A 236 1.35 0.51 -13.00
CA ALA A 236 1.72 -0.39 -14.08
C ALA A 236 3.18 -0.13 -14.45
N HIS A 237 4.07 -1.01 -14.01
CA HIS A 237 5.50 -0.79 -14.16
C HIS A 237 5.93 -0.94 -15.61
N ASN A 238 6.94 -0.16 -16.01
CA ASN A 238 7.48 -0.10 -17.36
C ASN A 238 6.48 0.39 -18.43
N LEU A 239 5.40 1.08 -18.03
CA LEU A 239 4.42 1.67 -18.93
C LEU A 239 4.25 3.16 -18.64
N PRO A 240 4.21 4.03 -19.66
CA PRO A 240 3.89 5.45 -19.47
C PRO A 240 2.37 5.62 -19.43
N CYS A 241 1.78 5.38 -18.25
CA CYS A 241 0.36 5.61 -18.04
C CYS A 241 0.07 7.09 -17.85
N GLY A 242 -1.00 7.58 -18.48
CA GLY A 242 -1.43 8.97 -18.42
C GLY A 242 -2.84 9.09 -17.85
N PRO A 243 -3.24 10.30 -17.45
CA PRO A 243 -4.61 10.61 -17.04
C PRO A 243 -5.62 10.54 -18.18
#